data_AF-S8E695-F1
#
_entry.id   AF-S8E695-F1
#
_cell.length_a   1.000
_cell.length_b   1.000
_cell.length_c   1.000
_cell.angle_alpha   90.00
_cell.angle_beta   90.00
_cell.angle_gamma   90.00
#
_symmetry.space_group_name_H-M   'P 1'
#
loop_
_entity.id
_entity.type
_entity.pdbx_description
1 polymer ?
#
loop_
_entity_poly.entity_id
_entity_poly.type
_entity_poly.pdbx_seq_one_letter_code
_entity_poly.pdbx_strand_id
1 'polypeptide(L)'
;ARAYHALFMNNMLIRPTEEELKDFGEPDFFVCNAGHWHFPANRFTKGISSTTSVEVNFNRMVLGTEYAGEMKKGVFSAMHYLQPVKFGQLSLHSSANMGIDKQDVTLFFGLSGTGKTTLSADPRRKLIGDDEHVWSDDGVFNIEGGCYAKCINLSAEKEPEIYNAIHFGSILENVMYNPLTRVPDYDIISFTENTRWAYPIEFIDNAQIPCFVPHQPKNIIRLTCDVFGVLPRVSKLTPEAS
;
A
#
# COMPACT_ATOMS: atom_id res chain seq x y z
N ALA A 1 -22.23 2.53 3.69
CA ALA A 1 -20.85 2.03 3.88
C ALA A 1 -20.88 0.50 3.86
N ARG A 2 -19.93 -0.16 3.20
CA ARG A 2 -19.80 -1.63 3.23
C ARG A 2 -18.85 -2.02 4.36
N ALA A 3 -19.18 -3.06 5.14
CA ALA A 3 -18.37 -3.48 6.28
C ALA A 3 -16.90 -3.81 5.90
N TYR A 4 -16.70 -4.37 4.71
CA TYR A 4 -15.36 -4.69 4.23
C TYR A 4 -14.50 -3.44 3.98
N HIS A 5 -15.08 -2.30 3.58
CA HIS A 5 -14.33 -1.06 3.39
C HIS A 5 -13.81 -0.50 4.72
N ALA A 6 -14.59 -0.66 5.79
CA ALA A 6 -14.14 -0.28 7.13
C ALA A 6 -13.00 -1.19 7.61
N LEU A 7 -13.12 -2.51 7.44
CA LEU A 7 -12.04 -3.45 7.75
C LEU A 7 -10.80 -3.18 6.88
N PHE A 8 -10.99 -2.83 5.61
CA PHE A 8 -9.89 -2.48 4.71
C PHE A 8 -9.11 -1.29 5.25
N MET A 9 -9.78 -0.19 5.61
CA MET A 9 -9.09 0.97 6.19
C MET A 9 -8.47 0.67 7.56
N ASN A 10 -9.08 -0.21 8.35
CA ASN A 10 -8.52 -0.66 9.62
C ASN A 10 -7.24 -1.51 9.46
N ASN A 11 -7.14 -2.26 8.35
CA ASN A 11 -5.94 -2.99 7.99
C ASN A 11 -4.87 -2.07 7.39
N MET A 12 -5.27 -1.13 6.53
CA MET A 12 -4.33 -0.33 5.73
C MET A 12 -3.78 0.90 6.44
N LEU A 13 -4.49 1.48 7.41
CA LEU A 13 -4.00 2.62 8.18
C LEU A 13 -3.43 2.19 9.52
N ILE A 14 -2.52 3.01 10.06
CA ILE A 14 -2.00 2.86 11.42
C ILE A 14 -3.18 2.99 12.39
N ARG A 15 -3.36 1.99 13.25
CA ARG A 15 -4.45 1.97 14.22
C ARG A 15 -4.07 2.78 15.46
N PRO A 16 -4.85 3.79 15.83
CA PRO A 16 -4.65 4.47 17.11
C PRO A 16 -4.91 3.52 18.28
N THR A 17 -4.21 3.75 19.38
CA THR A 17 -4.43 3.09 20.66
C THR A 17 -5.78 3.50 21.27
N GLU A 18 -6.25 2.76 22.28
CA GLU A 18 -7.50 3.13 22.98
C GLU A 18 -7.44 4.51 23.65
N GLU A 19 -6.25 4.95 24.07
CA GLU A 19 -6.03 6.27 24.65
C GLU A 19 -6.09 7.36 23.57
N GLU A 20 -5.37 7.18 22.46
CA GLU A 20 -5.41 8.10 21.31
C GLU A 20 -6.82 8.19 20.69
N LEU A 21 -7.61 7.11 20.73
CA LEU A 21 -9.00 7.12 20.28
C LEU A 21 -9.92 7.98 21.17
N LYS A 22 -9.68 8.00 22.49
CA LYS A 22 -10.46 8.84 23.42
C LYS A 22 -10.18 10.32 23.19
N ASP A 23 -8.92 10.64 22.87
CA ASP A 23 -8.45 12.02 22.65
C ASP A 23 -8.32 12.37 21.16
N PHE A 24 -8.93 11.59 20.26
CA PHE A 24 -8.75 11.72 18.81
C PHE A 24 -9.19 13.08 18.26
N GLY A 25 -10.18 13.71 18.90
CA GLY A 25 -10.66 15.04 18.53
C GLY A 25 -11.28 15.11 17.14
N GLU A 26 -11.01 16.21 16.42
CA GLU A 26 -11.46 16.43 15.05
C GLU A 26 -10.42 15.87 14.06
N PRO A 27 -10.81 14.98 13.13
CA PRO A 27 -9.86 14.44 12.16
C PRO A 27 -9.37 15.52 11.20
N ASP A 28 -8.09 15.48 10.86
CA ASP A 28 -7.48 16.37 9.86
C ASP A 28 -8.04 16.13 8.44
N PHE A 29 -8.50 14.90 8.15
CA PHE A 29 -8.95 14.49 6.83
C PHE A 29 -10.10 13.48 6.90
N PHE A 30 -11.16 13.73 6.12
CA PHE A 30 -12.33 12.85 6.05
C PHE A 30 -12.36 12.04 4.76
N VAL A 31 -12.50 10.72 4.83
CA VAL A 31 -12.74 9.87 3.64
C VAL A 31 -14.20 9.42 3.62
N CYS A 32 -14.97 9.90 2.64
CA CYS A 32 -16.36 9.56 2.43
C CYS A 32 -16.49 8.56 1.27
N ASN A 33 -16.61 7.27 1.58
CA ASN A 33 -16.85 6.24 0.56
C ASN A 33 -18.35 6.09 0.27
N ALA A 34 -18.78 6.60 -0.89
CA ALA A 34 -20.14 6.52 -1.43
C ALA A 34 -20.22 5.61 -2.67
N GLY A 35 -19.29 4.67 -2.84
CA GLY A 35 -19.16 3.86 -4.06
C GLY A 35 -20.38 3.00 -4.41
N HIS A 36 -21.11 2.51 -3.41
CA HIS A 36 -22.33 1.70 -3.59
C HIS A 36 -23.61 2.56 -3.72
N TRP A 37 -23.48 3.89 -3.66
CA TRP A 37 -24.67 4.75 -3.63
C TRP A 37 -25.44 4.66 -4.96
N HIS A 38 -26.76 4.49 -4.88
CA HIS A 38 -27.62 4.31 -6.06
C HIS A 38 -27.73 5.56 -6.95
N PHE A 39 -27.28 6.72 -6.45
CA PHE A 39 -27.18 7.94 -7.24
C PHE A 39 -25.72 8.14 -7.66
N PRO A 40 -25.36 7.79 -8.91
CA PRO A 40 -24.00 7.98 -9.40
C PRO A 40 -23.67 9.46 -9.54
N ALA A 41 -22.39 9.77 -9.71
CA ALA A 41 -21.93 11.13 -9.92
C ALA A 41 -22.67 11.79 -11.10
N ASN A 42 -23.16 13.01 -10.88
CA ASN A 42 -23.90 13.74 -11.90
C ASN A 42 -22.93 14.24 -12.99
N ARG A 43 -22.93 13.57 -14.15
CA ARG A 43 -22.09 13.90 -15.32
C ARG A 43 -22.29 15.30 -15.89
N PHE A 44 -23.41 15.96 -15.58
CA PHE A 44 -23.66 17.34 -15.99
C PHE A 44 -22.97 18.36 -15.07
N THR A 45 -22.38 17.92 -13.95
CA THR A 45 -21.57 18.76 -13.07
C THR A 45 -20.23 19.05 -13.74
N LYS A 46 -19.79 20.31 -13.71
CA LYS A 46 -18.51 20.72 -14.28
C LYS A 46 -17.36 19.92 -13.66
N GLY A 47 -16.53 19.29 -14.50
CA GLY A 47 -15.37 18.50 -14.06
C GLY A 47 -15.65 17.01 -13.86
N ILE A 48 -16.91 16.57 -13.89
CA ILE A 48 -17.27 15.16 -13.80
C ILE A 48 -17.40 14.57 -15.21
N SER A 49 -16.53 13.61 -15.54
CA SER A 49 -16.50 12.97 -16.87
C SER A 49 -17.28 11.65 -16.92
N SER A 50 -17.62 11.05 -15.78
CA SER A 50 -18.22 9.71 -15.71
C SER A 50 -19.22 9.58 -14.55
N THR A 51 -19.87 8.42 -14.43
CA THR A 51 -20.72 8.08 -13.27
C THR A 51 -19.92 7.83 -11.99
N THR A 52 -18.61 7.68 -12.11
CA THR A 52 -17.65 7.56 -11.02
C THR A 52 -16.87 8.86 -10.88
N SER A 53 -16.73 9.31 -9.63
CA SER A 53 -15.91 10.48 -9.28
C SER A 53 -15.04 10.14 -8.08
N VAL A 54 -13.79 10.58 -8.10
CA VAL A 54 -12.86 10.53 -6.97
C VAL A 54 -12.39 11.96 -6.78
N GLU A 55 -12.95 12.63 -5.78
CA GLU A 55 -12.75 14.06 -5.56
C GLU A 55 -11.99 14.26 -4.27
N VAL A 56 -10.91 15.04 -4.33
CA VAL A 56 -10.03 15.32 -3.21
C VAL A 56 -9.99 16.83 -2.98
N ASN A 57 -10.26 17.23 -1.75
CA ASN A 57 -9.99 18.55 -1.22
C ASN A 57 -9.08 18.37 0.01
N PHE A 58 -8.41 19.43 0.45
CA PHE A 58 -7.42 19.39 1.53
C PHE A 58 -7.93 18.81 2.86
N ASN A 59 -9.24 18.82 3.10
CA ASN A 59 -9.84 18.25 4.32
C ASN A 59 -10.73 17.02 4.07
N ARG A 60 -11.00 16.64 2.81
CA ARG A 60 -11.97 15.57 2.52
C ARG A 60 -11.76 14.90 1.18
N MET A 61 -12.19 13.66 1.12
CA MET A 61 -12.29 12.87 -0.09
C MET A 61 -13.69 12.29 -0.25
N VAL A 62 -14.21 12.28 -1.48
CA VAL A 62 -15.45 11.59 -1.84
C VAL A 62 -15.18 10.58 -2.94
N LEU A 63 -15.61 9.34 -2.73
CA LEU A 63 -15.39 8.23 -3.64
C LEU A 63 -16.72 7.69 -4.18
N GLY A 64 -16.85 7.66 -5.51
CA GLY A 64 -17.96 7.08 -6.27
C GLY A 64 -17.63 5.73 -6.91
N THR A 65 -16.75 4.95 -6.27
CA THR A 65 -16.31 3.62 -6.71
C THR A 65 -16.15 2.69 -5.52
N GLU A 66 -16.35 1.40 -5.76
CA GLU A 66 -16.22 0.38 -4.73
C GLU A 66 -14.80 -0.18 -4.62
N TYR A 67 -13.89 0.17 -5.54
CA TYR A 67 -12.51 -0.30 -5.48
C TYR A 67 -11.80 0.24 -4.22
N ALA A 68 -11.38 -0.64 -3.31
CA ALA A 68 -10.86 -0.23 -2.01
C ALA A 68 -9.53 0.54 -2.11
N GLY A 69 -8.74 0.26 -3.14
CA GLY A 69 -7.46 0.93 -3.41
C GLY A 69 -7.56 2.45 -3.55
N GLU A 70 -8.74 2.98 -3.92
CA GLU A 70 -8.96 4.44 -4.02
C GLU A 70 -8.93 5.12 -2.65
N MET A 71 -9.39 4.45 -1.58
CA MET A 71 -9.29 5.00 -0.23
C MET A 71 -7.83 5.11 0.21
N LYS A 72 -7.04 4.04 -0.02
CA LYS A 72 -5.59 4.01 0.26
C LYS A 72 -4.87 5.12 -0.52
N LYS A 73 -4.98 5.11 -1.85
CA LYS A 73 -4.28 6.08 -2.72
C LYS A 73 -4.77 7.50 -2.52
N GLY A 74 -5.98 7.66 -2.02
CA GLY A 74 -6.50 8.93 -1.58
C GLY A 74 -5.75 9.52 -0.39
N VAL A 75 -5.58 8.73 0.68
CA VAL A 75 -4.77 9.13 1.84
C VAL A 75 -3.33 9.40 1.42
N PHE A 76 -2.76 8.53 0.58
CA PHE A 76 -1.42 8.74 0.02
C PHE A 76 -1.31 10.07 -0.72
N SER A 77 -2.28 10.42 -1.56
CA SER A 77 -2.27 11.68 -2.31
C SER A 77 -2.29 12.90 -1.40
N ALA A 78 -3.07 12.85 -0.30
CA ALA A 78 -3.06 13.90 0.71
C ALA A 78 -1.69 14.00 1.40
N MET A 79 -1.10 12.87 1.80
CA MET A 79 0.24 12.83 2.41
C MET A 79 1.34 13.26 1.43
N HIS A 80 1.21 12.93 0.15
CA HIS A 80 2.14 13.31 -0.89
C HIS A 80 2.16 14.82 -1.15
N TYR A 81 1.06 15.51 -0.83
CA TYR A 81 1.01 16.97 -0.80
C TYR A 81 1.50 17.54 0.53
N LEU A 82 0.99 17.04 1.66
CA LEU A 82 1.25 17.61 2.99
C LEU A 82 2.71 17.44 3.40
N GLN A 83 3.33 16.30 3.12
CA GLN A 83 4.71 16.02 3.56
C GLN A 83 5.72 17.00 2.96
N PRO A 84 5.76 17.22 1.63
CA PRO A 84 6.68 18.21 1.07
C PRO A 84 6.30 19.66 1.43
N VAL A 85 5.01 20.00 1.40
CA VAL A 85 4.56 21.40 1.50
C VAL A 85 4.58 21.91 2.95
N LYS A 86 4.12 21.10 3.90
CA LYS A 86 3.98 21.50 5.32
C LYS A 86 5.19 21.10 6.15
N PHE A 87 5.77 19.93 5.89
CA PHE A 87 6.81 19.34 6.73
C PHE A 87 8.20 19.34 6.07
N GLY A 88 8.32 19.67 4.78
CA GLY A 88 9.59 19.63 4.06
C GLY A 88 10.14 18.21 3.89
N GLN A 89 9.30 17.18 4.04
CA GLN A 89 9.69 15.78 3.99
C GLN A 89 9.36 15.14 2.64
N LEU A 90 10.14 14.16 2.23
CA LEU A 90 9.99 13.51 0.94
C LEU A 90 9.03 12.32 1.05
N SER A 91 7.83 12.46 0.50
CA SER A 91 6.90 11.33 0.33
C SER A 91 7.26 10.51 -0.90
N LEU A 92 7.25 9.18 -0.77
CA LEU A 92 7.75 8.23 -1.75
C LEU A 92 6.75 7.10 -2.00
N HIS A 93 6.61 6.73 -3.26
CA HIS A 93 5.93 5.49 -3.68
C HIS A 93 6.99 4.39 -3.85
N SER A 94 7.33 3.73 -2.75
CA SER A 94 8.40 2.74 -2.65
C SER A 94 8.07 1.72 -1.58
N SER A 95 8.57 0.49 -1.69
CA SER A 95 8.68 -0.39 -0.52
C SER A 95 9.98 -0.12 0.25
N ALA A 96 10.03 -0.50 1.52
CA ALA A 96 11.23 -0.30 2.34
C ALA A 96 11.46 -1.45 3.32
N ASN A 97 12.73 -1.78 3.54
CA ASN A 97 13.13 -2.75 4.56
C ASN A 97 14.49 -2.39 5.20
N MET A 98 14.75 -2.96 6.38
CA MET A 98 15.96 -2.72 7.16
C MET A 98 16.71 -4.02 7.42
N GLY A 99 18.03 -4.04 7.24
CA GLY A 99 18.84 -5.21 7.59
C GLY A 99 18.85 -5.46 9.10
N ILE A 100 18.71 -6.73 9.51
CA ILE A 100 18.68 -7.10 10.94
C ILE A 100 20.00 -6.77 11.63
N ASP A 101 21.14 -7.13 11.02
CA ASP A 101 22.46 -6.98 11.64
C ASP A 101 23.03 -5.57 11.50
N LYS A 102 22.95 -4.99 10.29
CA LYS A 102 23.61 -3.74 9.92
C LYS A 102 22.71 -2.51 10.04
N GLN A 103 21.42 -2.72 10.27
CA GLN A 103 20.39 -1.67 10.32
C GLN A 103 20.44 -0.74 9.09
N ASP A 104 20.84 -1.29 7.94
CA ASP A 104 20.89 -0.58 6.68
C ASP A 104 19.50 -0.55 6.06
N VAL A 105 18.98 0.66 5.79
CA VAL A 105 17.68 0.85 5.17
C VAL A 105 17.82 0.83 3.65
N THR A 106 16.93 0.09 2.98
CA THR A 106 16.85 0.01 1.52
C THR A 106 15.46 0.41 1.06
N LEU A 107 15.39 1.31 0.08
CA LEU A 107 14.16 1.74 -0.59
C LEU A 107 14.07 1.11 -1.98
N PHE A 108 12.91 0.57 -2.34
CA PHE A 108 12.66 0.00 -3.67
C PHE A 108 11.57 0.79 -4.39
N PHE A 109 11.98 1.49 -5.45
CA PHE A 109 11.09 2.22 -6.34
C PHE A 109 10.66 1.33 -7.50
N GLY A 110 9.41 1.48 -7.95
CA GLY A 110 8.90 0.76 -9.10
C GLY A 110 7.40 0.89 -9.26
N LEU A 111 6.89 0.60 -10.45
CA LEU A 111 5.45 0.59 -10.70
C LEU A 111 4.78 -0.63 -10.02
N SER A 112 3.45 -0.67 -10.05
CA SER A 112 2.73 -1.82 -9.50
C SER A 112 3.03 -3.07 -10.31
N GLY A 113 3.43 -4.17 -9.66
CA GLY A 113 3.78 -5.43 -10.32
C GLY A 113 5.23 -5.54 -10.80
N THR A 114 6.12 -4.59 -10.49
CA THR A 114 7.56 -4.69 -10.84
C THR A 114 8.41 -5.43 -9.79
N GLY A 115 7.77 -6.09 -8.82
CA GLY A 115 8.46 -6.88 -7.77
C GLY A 115 8.80 -6.12 -6.48
N LYS A 116 8.24 -4.93 -6.23
CA LYS A 116 8.49 -4.15 -4.98
C LYS A 116 8.21 -4.98 -3.73
N THR A 117 6.97 -5.48 -3.59
CA THR A 117 6.49 -6.23 -2.43
C THR A 117 7.31 -7.51 -2.22
N THR A 118 7.53 -8.27 -3.29
CA THR A 118 8.30 -9.51 -3.28
C THR A 118 9.76 -9.29 -2.85
N LEU A 119 10.42 -8.23 -3.32
CA LEU A 119 11.81 -7.95 -2.96
C LEU A 119 11.97 -7.29 -1.58
N SER A 120 10.94 -6.60 -1.09
CA SER A 120 10.95 -6.04 0.27
C SER A 120 10.73 -7.09 1.35
N ALA A 121 9.97 -8.16 1.06
CA ALA A 121 9.72 -9.29 1.94
C ALA A 121 10.89 -10.31 1.91
N ASP A 122 12.09 -9.86 2.28
CA ASP A 122 13.26 -10.73 2.47
C ASP A 122 13.32 -11.20 3.93
N PRO A 123 13.35 -12.52 4.22
CA PRO A 123 13.36 -13.06 5.58
C PRO A 123 14.54 -12.61 6.45
N ARG A 124 15.61 -12.08 5.84
CA ARG A 124 16.80 -11.58 6.54
C ARG A 124 16.72 -10.09 6.85
N ARG A 125 15.62 -9.45 6.50
CA ARG A 125 15.40 -8.00 6.63
C ARG A 125 14.04 -7.77 7.27
N LYS A 126 13.91 -6.66 7.99
CA LYS A 126 12.64 -6.26 8.57
C LYS A 126 11.85 -5.40 7.61
N LEU A 127 10.62 -5.79 7.29
CA LEU A 127 9.73 -5.02 6.42
C LEU A 127 9.27 -3.75 7.15
N ILE A 128 9.50 -2.58 6.55
CA ILE A 128 8.97 -1.30 7.06
C ILE A 128 7.59 -1.04 6.44
N GLY A 129 7.44 -1.33 5.15
CA GLY A 129 6.19 -1.23 4.40
C GLY A 129 6.38 -1.63 2.94
N ASP A 130 5.29 -1.88 2.22
CA ASP A 130 5.31 -2.43 0.86
C ASP A 130 5.06 -1.41 -0.27
N ASP A 131 4.58 -0.20 0.03
CA ASP A 131 4.15 0.71 -1.04
C ASP A 131 4.39 2.21 -0.76
N GLU A 132 4.14 2.73 0.45
CA GLU A 132 4.07 4.18 0.69
C GLU A 132 4.89 4.63 1.90
N HIS A 133 5.96 5.41 1.67
CA HIS A 133 6.87 5.83 2.74
C HIS A 133 7.12 7.33 2.74
N VAL A 134 7.61 7.83 3.85
CA VAL A 134 8.17 9.17 3.97
C VAL A 134 9.62 9.06 4.40
N TRP A 135 10.47 9.79 3.69
CA TRP A 135 11.85 10.03 4.05
C TRP A 135 11.95 11.42 4.68
N SER A 136 12.24 11.43 5.98
CA SER A 136 12.40 12.61 6.84
C SER A 136 13.84 12.74 7.33
N ASP A 137 14.13 13.86 8.00
CA ASP A 137 15.44 14.10 8.65
C ASP A 137 15.74 13.06 9.74
N ASP A 138 14.70 12.54 10.40
CA ASP A 138 14.83 11.55 11.47
C ASP A 138 14.91 10.12 10.95
N GLY A 139 14.59 9.87 9.68
CA GLY A 139 14.66 8.55 9.06
C GLY A 139 13.48 8.25 8.15
N VAL A 140 13.12 6.97 8.04
CA VAL A 140 12.06 6.49 7.15
C VAL A 140 10.89 5.93 7.96
N PHE A 141 9.67 6.32 7.60
CA PHE A 141 8.45 5.71 8.15
C PHE A 141 7.46 5.33 7.05
N ASN A 142 6.66 4.32 7.35
CA ASN A 142 5.52 3.92 6.54
C ASN A 142 4.34 4.87 6.79
N ILE A 143 3.59 5.20 5.73
CA ILE A 143 2.31 5.92 5.85
C ILE A 143 1.20 4.94 6.28
N GLU A 144 1.38 3.66 5.98
CA GLU A 144 0.39 2.61 6.12
C GLU A 144 0.57 1.79 7.41
N GLY A 145 -0.50 1.15 7.86
CA GLY A 145 -0.50 0.14 8.93
C GLY A 145 -0.63 -1.29 8.43
N GLY A 146 -0.56 -1.50 7.11
CA GLY A 146 -0.73 -2.80 6.47
C GLY A 146 -0.20 -2.83 5.05
N CYS A 147 -0.42 -3.97 4.39
CA CYS A 147 0.03 -4.23 3.03
C CYS A 147 -1.16 -4.55 2.13
N TYR A 148 -1.08 -4.15 0.87
CA TYR A 148 -2.12 -4.37 -0.14
C TYR A 148 -1.54 -5.07 -1.38
N ALA A 149 -1.14 -6.32 -1.15
CA ALA A 149 -0.40 -7.13 -2.10
C ALA A 149 -1.26 -7.64 -3.26
N LYS A 150 -0.62 -7.93 -4.39
CA LYS A 150 -1.24 -8.67 -5.51
C LYS A 150 -1.25 -10.17 -5.20
N CYS A 151 -2.32 -10.85 -5.57
CA CYS A 151 -2.46 -12.30 -5.32
C CYS A 151 -2.25 -13.17 -6.54
N ILE A 152 -2.16 -12.59 -7.73
CA ILE A 152 -2.05 -13.38 -8.97
C ILE A 152 -0.81 -14.29 -8.93
N ASN A 153 -1.00 -15.59 -9.18
CA ASN A 153 0.03 -16.62 -9.12
C ASN A 153 0.75 -16.75 -7.76
N LEU A 154 0.12 -16.30 -6.67
CA LEU A 154 0.66 -16.40 -5.32
C LEU A 154 0.79 -17.87 -4.91
N SER A 155 1.97 -18.27 -4.45
CA SER A 155 2.20 -19.61 -3.90
C SER A 155 3.10 -19.55 -2.67
N ALA A 156 2.87 -20.49 -1.75
CA ALA A 156 3.67 -20.64 -0.53
C ALA A 156 5.16 -20.88 -0.82
N GLU A 157 5.49 -21.46 -1.98
CA GLU A 157 6.87 -21.72 -2.39
C GLU A 157 7.60 -20.46 -2.85
N LYS A 158 6.90 -19.57 -3.57
CA LYS A 158 7.51 -18.35 -4.14
C LYS A 158 7.58 -17.24 -3.11
N GLU A 159 6.51 -17.05 -2.34
CA GLU A 159 6.33 -15.91 -1.45
C GLU A 159 5.74 -16.38 -0.10
N PRO A 160 6.50 -17.14 0.71
CA PRO A 160 5.99 -17.78 1.93
C PRO A 160 5.50 -16.77 2.96
N GLU A 161 6.18 -15.65 3.16
CA GLU A 161 5.78 -14.63 4.16
C GLU A 161 4.43 -14.00 3.81
N ILE A 162 4.27 -13.65 2.54
CA ILE A 162 3.03 -13.11 1.98
C ILE A 162 1.95 -14.21 2.06
N TYR A 163 2.21 -15.43 1.60
CA TYR A 163 1.21 -16.50 1.67
C TYR A 163 0.74 -16.81 3.12
N ASN A 164 1.65 -16.82 4.09
CA ASN A 164 1.35 -17.17 5.48
C ASN A 164 0.59 -16.08 6.24
N ALA A 165 0.71 -14.82 5.84
CA ALA A 165 -0.08 -13.76 6.43
C ALA A 165 -1.57 -13.85 6.06
N ILE A 166 -1.97 -14.74 5.14
CA ILE A 166 -3.38 -14.99 4.81
C ILE A 166 -4.06 -15.79 5.92
N HIS A 167 -4.63 -15.07 6.88
CA HIS A 167 -5.49 -15.65 7.91
C HIS A 167 -6.63 -14.71 8.30
N PHE A 168 -7.45 -15.13 9.27
CA PHE A 168 -8.60 -14.35 9.74
C PHE A 168 -8.20 -12.91 10.10
N GLY A 169 -8.96 -11.94 9.59
CA GLY A 169 -8.65 -10.50 9.63
C GLY A 169 -8.18 -9.94 8.28
N SER A 170 -7.68 -10.81 7.40
CA SER A 170 -7.34 -10.46 6.02
C SER A 170 -8.56 -10.26 5.11
N ILE A 171 -8.42 -9.44 4.07
CA ILE A 171 -9.42 -9.26 3.02
C ILE A 171 -8.83 -9.71 1.68
N LEU A 172 -9.47 -10.68 1.04
CA LEU A 172 -9.22 -11.02 -0.36
C LEU A 172 -10.22 -10.25 -1.24
N GLU A 173 -9.71 -9.51 -2.22
CA GLU A 173 -10.51 -8.70 -3.15
C GLU A 173 -10.37 -9.25 -4.57
N ASN A 174 -11.51 -9.59 -5.18
CA ASN A 174 -11.62 -10.20 -6.52
C ASN A 174 -10.91 -11.55 -6.71
N VAL A 175 -10.55 -12.24 -5.61
CA VAL A 175 -9.98 -13.59 -5.65
C VAL A 175 -11.10 -14.63 -5.69
N MET A 176 -11.01 -15.58 -6.63
CA MET A 176 -11.93 -16.70 -6.70
C MET A 176 -11.62 -17.72 -5.62
N TYR A 177 -12.63 -18.45 -5.15
CA TYR A 177 -12.42 -19.53 -4.19
C TYR A 177 -13.35 -20.69 -4.49
N ASN A 178 -12.93 -21.89 -4.09
CA ASN A 178 -13.76 -23.07 -4.23
C ASN A 178 -14.93 -23.01 -3.22
N PRO A 179 -16.20 -23.07 -3.67
CA PRO A 179 -17.34 -22.90 -2.77
C PRO A 179 -17.49 -24.01 -1.72
N LEU A 180 -16.94 -25.20 -1.98
CA LEU A 180 -17.00 -26.35 -1.07
C LEU A 180 -15.85 -26.31 -0.05
N THR A 181 -14.61 -26.14 -0.52
CA THR A 181 -13.42 -26.18 0.35
C THR A 181 -13.10 -24.83 0.98
N ARG A 182 -13.67 -23.74 0.46
CA ARG A 182 -13.36 -22.34 0.81
C ARG A 182 -11.91 -21.93 0.57
N VAL A 183 -11.15 -22.76 -0.15
CA VAL A 183 -9.75 -22.47 -0.52
C VAL A 183 -9.73 -21.45 -1.66
N PRO A 184 -9.01 -20.32 -1.53
CA PRO A 184 -8.80 -19.38 -2.61
C PRO A 184 -8.00 -19.99 -3.77
N ASP A 185 -8.31 -19.58 -4.98
CA ASP A 185 -7.58 -19.93 -6.20
C ASP A 185 -6.95 -18.66 -6.78
N TYR A 186 -5.62 -18.60 -6.70
CA TYR A 186 -4.80 -17.45 -7.07
C TYR A 186 -4.42 -17.41 -8.56
N ASP A 187 -4.69 -18.49 -9.29
CA ASP A 187 -4.40 -18.60 -10.72
C ASP A 187 -5.62 -18.20 -11.57
N ILE A 188 -6.83 -18.20 -11.00
CA ILE A 188 -8.06 -17.80 -11.68
C ILE A 188 -8.21 -16.26 -11.71
N ILE A 189 -8.05 -15.70 -12.90
CA ILE A 189 -8.18 -14.25 -13.20
C ILE A 189 -9.48 -13.87 -13.92
N SER A 190 -10.54 -14.67 -13.74
CA SER A 190 -11.79 -14.53 -14.51
C SER A 190 -12.45 -13.14 -14.42
N PHE A 191 -12.29 -12.42 -13.30
CA PHE A 191 -12.76 -11.03 -13.14
C PHE A 191 -11.69 -10.00 -13.48
N THR A 192 -10.46 -10.24 -13.05
CA THR A 192 -9.33 -9.31 -13.21
C THR A 192 -8.01 -9.99 -12.88
N GLU A 193 -6.92 -9.52 -13.47
CA GLU A 193 -5.55 -9.84 -13.07
C GLU A 193 -5.09 -9.06 -11.83
N ASN A 194 -5.81 -7.99 -11.44
CA ASN A 194 -5.52 -7.19 -10.25
C ASN A 194 -6.24 -7.76 -9.03
N THR A 195 -6.11 -9.07 -8.80
CA THR A 195 -6.54 -9.70 -7.56
C THR A 195 -5.66 -9.23 -6.41
N ARG A 196 -6.29 -8.95 -5.27
CA ARG A 196 -5.62 -8.24 -4.18
C ARG A 196 -5.90 -8.85 -2.83
N TRP A 197 -5.00 -8.56 -1.91
CA TRP A 197 -5.10 -8.99 -0.53
C TRP A 197 -4.61 -7.89 0.40
N ALA A 198 -5.49 -7.48 1.31
CA ALA A 198 -5.23 -6.46 2.31
C ALA A 198 -5.14 -7.10 3.70
N TYR A 199 -4.05 -6.81 4.40
CA TYR A 199 -3.76 -7.36 5.72
C TYR A 199 -2.98 -6.36 6.55
N PRO A 200 -3.15 -6.38 7.88
CA PRO A 200 -2.39 -5.52 8.77
C PRO A 200 -0.91 -5.97 8.81
N ILE A 201 0.01 -5.03 9.02
CA ILE A 201 1.45 -5.28 8.89
C ILE A 201 1.94 -6.33 9.90
N GLU A 202 1.24 -6.48 11.03
CA GLU A 202 1.54 -7.43 12.09
C GLU A 202 1.39 -8.90 11.67
N PHE A 203 0.76 -9.18 10.53
CA PHE A 203 0.69 -10.55 10.02
C PHE A 203 2.02 -11.00 9.40
N ILE A 204 2.93 -10.07 9.12
CA ILE A 204 4.27 -10.39 8.63
C ILE A 204 5.23 -10.53 9.82
N ASP A 205 5.76 -11.74 10.03
CA ASP A 205 6.59 -12.08 11.20
C ASP A 205 7.84 -11.20 11.35
N ASN A 206 8.46 -10.79 10.24
CA ASN A 206 9.66 -9.96 10.23
C ASN A 206 9.34 -8.46 10.13
N ALA A 207 8.08 -8.03 10.25
CA ALA A 207 7.74 -6.62 10.18
C ALA A 207 8.43 -5.77 11.26
N GLN A 208 8.81 -4.56 10.90
CA GLN A 208 9.29 -3.55 11.82
C GLN A 208 8.08 -2.83 12.44
N ILE A 209 7.90 -3.02 13.75
CA ILE A 209 6.83 -2.39 14.55
C ILE A 209 7.49 -1.59 15.68
N PRO A 210 7.21 -0.27 15.81
CA PRO A 210 6.44 0.56 14.89
C PRO A 210 7.14 0.68 13.53
N CYS A 211 6.37 0.98 12.47
CA CYS A 211 6.85 1.09 11.08
C CYS A 211 7.67 2.37 10.82
N PHE A 212 8.57 2.69 11.75
CA PHE A 212 9.53 3.80 11.70
C PHE A 212 10.93 3.27 12.00
N VAL A 213 11.90 3.74 11.24
CA VAL A 213 13.32 3.46 11.45
C VAL A 213 14.11 4.77 11.53
N PRO A 214 14.87 5.02 12.62
CA PRO A 214 15.64 6.25 12.79
C PRO A 214 16.98 6.21 12.03
N HIS A 215 16.94 5.70 10.79
CA HIS A 215 18.10 5.48 9.96
C HIS A 215 17.84 5.98 8.54
N GLN A 216 18.83 6.67 8.00
CA GLN A 216 18.81 7.18 6.63
C GLN A 216 19.01 6.02 5.63
N PRO A 217 18.28 6.02 4.48
CA PRO A 217 18.47 5.04 3.42
C PRO A 217 19.93 4.94 2.97
N LYS A 218 20.51 3.74 3.03
CA LYS A 218 21.84 3.47 2.47
C LYS A 218 21.79 3.01 1.03
N ASN A 219 20.68 2.38 0.63
CA ASN A 219 20.49 1.84 -0.71
C ASN A 219 19.16 2.32 -1.29
N ILE A 220 19.19 2.73 -2.55
CA ILE A 220 18.01 3.05 -3.35
C ILE A 220 18.04 2.16 -4.58
N ILE A 221 17.02 1.32 -4.73
CA ILE A 221 16.89 0.36 -5.83
C ILE A 221 15.72 0.81 -6.71
N ARG A 222 15.99 0.96 -8.01
CA ARG A 222 14.95 1.26 -9.01
C ARG A 222 14.63 0.00 -9.80
N LEU A 223 13.43 -0.51 -9.59
CA LEU A 223 12.89 -1.66 -10.29
C LEU A 223 12.24 -1.20 -11.58
N THR A 224 12.69 -1.79 -12.68
CA THR A 224 12.19 -1.55 -14.02
C THR A 224 11.82 -2.88 -14.66
N CYS A 225 10.64 -2.96 -15.26
CA CYS A 225 10.24 -4.09 -16.08
C CYS A 225 10.52 -3.72 -17.53
N ASP A 226 11.70 -4.09 -18.01
CA ASP A 226 12.12 -3.80 -19.37
C ASP A 226 11.60 -4.88 -20.33
N VAL A 227 10.52 -4.56 -21.05
CA VAL A 227 9.91 -5.42 -22.07
C VAL A 227 10.83 -5.60 -23.28
N PHE A 228 11.76 -4.66 -23.52
CA PHE A 228 12.67 -4.71 -24.67
C PHE A 228 13.96 -5.50 -24.39
N GLY A 229 14.25 -5.81 -23.11
CA GLY A 229 15.42 -6.60 -22.71
C GLY A 229 16.77 -5.93 -23.01
N VAL A 230 16.80 -4.60 -23.03
CA VAL A 230 17.99 -3.79 -23.31
C VAL A 230 18.78 -3.51 -22.04
N LEU A 231 18.08 -3.31 -20.92
CA LEU A 231 18.71 -2.98 -19.65
C LEU A 231 19.42 -4.20 -19.05
N PRO A 232 20.62 -4.01 -18.49
CA PRO A 232 21.30 -5.08 -17.76
C PRO A 232 20.53 -5.42 -16.48
N ARG A 233 20.75 -6.62 -15.94
CA ARG A 233 20.06 -7.11 -14.72
C ARG A 233 20.26 -6.20 -13.51
N VAL A 234 21.42 -5.56 -13.39
CA VAL A 234 21.71 -4.58 -12.34
C VAL A 234 22.70 -3.54 -12.87
N SER A 235 22.44 -2.27 -12.57
CA SER A 235 23.33 -1.15 -12.87
C SER A 235 23.50 -0.29 -11.62
N LYS A 236 24.74 0.12 -11.34
CA LYS A 236 25.02 1.15 -10.35
C LYS A 236 24.96 2.51 -11.04
N LEU A 237 24.00 3.34 -10.63
CA LEU A 237 23.81 4.68 -11.19
C LEU A 237 24.79 5.67 -10.55
N THR A 238 25.23 6.67 -11.34
CA THR A 238 25.89 7.87 -10.83
C THR A 238 24.83 8.93 -10.50
N PRO A 239 25.15 9.98 -9.70
CA PRO A 239 24.20 11.05 -9.40
C PRO A 239 23.65 11.77 -10.65
N GLU A 240 24.41 11.85 -11.75
CA GLU A 240 23.92 12.45 -12.99
C GLU A 240 22.91 11.57 -13.73
N ALA A 241 22.91 10.27 -13.44
CA ALA A 241 21.98 9.30 -14.00
C ALA A 241 20.80 8.99 -13.04
N SER A 242 20.75 9.66 -11.88
CA SER A 242 19.68 9.50 -10.88
C SER A 242 18.54 10.49 -11.07
#